data_AF-A0A535QYA2-F1
#
_entry.id   AF-A0A535QYA2-F1
#
_cell.length_a   1.000
_cell.length_b   1.000
_cell.length_c   1.000
_cell.angle_alpha   90.00
_cell.angle_beta   90.00
_cell.angle_gamma   90.00
#
_symmetry.space_group_name_H-M   'P 1'
#
loop_
_entity.id
_entity.type
_entity.pdbx_description
1 polymer ?
#
loop_
_entity_poly.entity_id
_entity_poly.type
_entity_poly.pdbx_seq_one_letter_code
_entity_poly.pdbx_strand_id
1 'polypeptide(L)'
;YAGLTGTDSNERLLPPNALHVRILNHWTSQATGAIYPSGWQIEINDPRLYTSLTLTPELQNQELVVYQSTGNAYWEGAVTIRGHSAGTQVQGEGYVELTGYAH
;
A
#
# COMPACT_ATOMS: atom_id res chain seq x y z
N TYR A 1 -10.16 -6.14 6.24
CA TYR A 1 -9.76 -5.93 7.65
C TYR A 1 -8.29 -5.53 7.65
N ALA A 2 -7.79 -4.90 8.72
CA ALA A 2 -6.36 -4.65 8.88
C ALA A 2 -5.88 -5.32 10.17
N GLY A 3 -4.72 -5.97 10.13
CA GLY A 3 -4.04 -6.46 11.31
C GLY A 3 -3.03 -5.42 11.79
N LEU A 4 -2.99 -5.18 13.09
CA LEU A 4 -1.97 -4.38 13.74
C LEU A 4 -1.27 -5.22 14.79
N THR A 5 0.06 -5.25 14.75
CA THR A 5 0.87 -5.87 15.80
C THR A 5 1.67 -4.78 16.50
N GLY A 6 1.46 -4.63 17.80
CA GLY A 6 2.20 -3.70 18.65
C GLY A 6 3.63 -4.19 18.92
N THR A 7 4.49 -3.31 19.43
CA THR A 7 5.86 -3.67 19.84
C THR A 7 5.90 -4.64 21.02
N ASP A 8 4.78 -4.77 21.74
CA ASP A 8 4.53 -5.72 22.81
C ASP A 8 3.96 -7.07 22.30
N SER A 9 3.95 -7.27 20.98
CA SER A 9 3.36 -8.42 20.29
C SER A 9 1.84 -8.56 20.46
N ASN A 10 1.16 -7.54 20.98
CA ASN A 10 -0.30 -7.55 21.00
C ASN A 10 -0.83 -7.37 19.58
N GLU A 11 -1.63 -8.33 19.14
CA GLU A 11 -2.30 -8.29 17.85
C GLU A 11 -3.71 -7.74 17.98
N ARG A 12 -4.10 -6.94 16.99
CA ARG A 12 -5.43 -6.39 16.89
C ARG A 12 -5.95 -6.48 15.48
N LEU A 13 -7.15 -7.03 15.37
CA LEU A 13 -7.94 -6.96 14.14
C LEU A 13 -8.77 -5.68 14.13
N LEU A 14 -8.59 -4.88 13.09
CA LEU A 14 -9.36 -3.67 12.82
C LEU A 14 -10.47 -4.00 11.80
N PRO A 15 -11.70 -3.49 12.02
CA PRO A 15 -12.79 -3.73 11.11
C PRO A 15 -12.51 -3.06 9.75
N PRO A 16 -13.06 -3.60 8.64
CA PRO A 16 -12.79 -3.06 7.30
C PRO A 16 -13.09 -1.55 7.16
N ASN A 17 -14.11 -1.06 7.85
CA ASN A 17 -14.52 0.35 7.79
C ASN A 17 -13.60 1.31 8.57
N ALA A 18 -12.66 0.80 9.37
CA ALA A 18 -11.64 1.63 10.01
C ALA A 18 -10.51 1.99 9.04
N LEU A 19 -10.29 1.19 7.98
CA LEU A 19 -9.23 1.41 7.00
C LEU A 19 -9.76 2.22 5.83
N HIS A 20 -9.12 3.35 5.55
CA HIS A 20 -9.37 4.17 4.39
C HIS A 20 -8.09 4.32 3.58
N VAL A 21 -8.20 4.14 2.27
CA VAL A 21 -7.08 4.26 1.34
C VAL A 21 -7.45 5.31 0.29
N ARG A 22 -6.57 6.29 0.10
CA ARG A 22 -6.69 7.27 -0.98
C ARG A 22 -5.48 7.18 -1.89
N ILE A 23 -5.73 7.07 -3.18
CA ILE A 23 -4.69 7.08 -4.21
C ILE A 23 -4.18 8.52 -4.38
N LEU A 24 -2.86 8.70 -4.38
CA LEU A 24 -2.24 10.02 -4.50
C LEU A 24 -1.72 10.31 -5.91
N ASN A 25 -1.31 9.28 -6.64
CA ASN A 25 -0.86 9.42 -8.03
C ASN A 25 -1.09 8.12 -8.81
N HIS A 26 -0.78 8.11 -10.10
CA HIS A 26 -0.78 6.94 -10.96
C HIS A 26 0.51 6.88 -11.78
N TRP A 27 0.92 5.66 -12.13
CA TRP A 27 2.00 5.38 -13.06
C TRP A 27 1.45 4.53 -14.22
N THR A 28 1.81 4.90 -15.45
CA THR A 28 1.41 4.16 -16.64
C THR A 28 2.57 3.29 -17.12
N SER A 29 2.34 1.99 -17.18
CA SER A 29 3.30 1.05 -17.74
C SER A 29 3.49 1.30 -19.23
N GLN A 30 4.74 1.40 -19.65
CA GLN A 30 5.10 1.43 -21.07
C GLN A 30 5.09 0.03 -21.71
N ALA A 31 5.14 -1.03 -20.91
CA ALA A 31 5.19 -2.41 -21.39
C ALA A 31 3.78 -2.97 -21.67
N THR A 32 2.81 -2.65 -20.81
CA THR A 32 1.45 -3.21 -20.87
C THR A 32 0.37 -2.17 -21.11
N GLY A 33 0.69 -0.87 -20.98
CA GLY A 33 -0.31 0.20 -21.01
C GLY A 33 -1.18 0.29 -19.75
N ALA A 34 -0.98 -0.59 -18.77
CA ALA A 34 -1.72 -0.58 -17.51
C ALA A 34 -1.47 0.71 -16.72
N ILE A 35 -2.52 1.23 -16.09
CA ILE A 35 -2.44 2.44 -15.24
C ILE A 35 -2.57 1.99 -13.79
N TYR A 36 -1.43 1.95 -13.09
CA TYR A 36 -1.37 1.54 -11.69
C TYR A 36 -1.46 2.76 -10.76
N PRO A 37 -2.23 2.67 -9.66
CA PRO A 37 -2.04 3.57 -8.53
C PRO A 37 -0.58 3.60 -8.08
N SER A 38 -0.05 4.78 -7.79
CA SER A 38 1.34 5.00 -7.42
C SER A 38 1.40 6.00 -6.29
N GLY A 39 1.54 5.51 -5.06
CA GLY A 39 1.47 6.31 -3.86
C GLY A 39 0.08 6.39 -3.24
N TRP A 40 0.03 6.30 -1.93
CA TRP A 40 -1.21 6.13 -1.16
C TRP A 40 -1.18 6.91 0.14
N GLN A 41 -2.33 7.47 0.52
CA GLN A 41 -2.60 7.85 1.90
C GLN A 41 -3.41 6.73 2.54
N ILE A 42 -2.92 6.21 3.66
CA ILE A 42 -3.61 5.24 4.50
C ILE A 42 -4.06 5.97 5.76
N GLU A 43 -5.35 5.91 6.04
CA GLU A 43 -5.93 6.38 7.29
C GLU A 43 -6.56 5.19 8.02
N ILE A 44 -6.24 5.07 9.31
CA ILE A 44 -6.91 4.15 10.22
C ILE A 44 -7.67 4.99 11.23
N ASN A 45 -9.00 4.89 11.18
CA ASN A 45 -9.93 5.61 12.03
C ASN A 45 -10.62 4.62 12.97
N ASP A 46 -9.98 4.33 14.10
CA ASP A 46 -10.51 3.48 15.15
C ASP A 46 -10.48 4.22 16.50
N PRO A 47 -11.48 4.04 17.40
CA PRO A 47 -11.53 4.76 18.68
C PRO A 47 -10.28 4.64 19.56
N ARG A 48 -9.45 3.61 19.36
CA ARG A 48 -8.22 3.39 20.14
C ARG A 48 -6.95 3.56 19.30
N LEU A 49 -7.09 3.83 18.00
CA LEU A 49 -5.97 4.05 17.10
C LEU A 49 -6.36 5.01 15.98
N TYR A 50 -5.70 6.16 15.96
CA TYR A 50 -5.73 7.07 14.84
C TYR A 50 -4.36 7.07 14.17
N THR A 51 -4.32 6.74 12.89
CA THR A 51 -3.09 6.63 12.11
C THR A 51 -3.30 7.27 10.74
N SER A 52 -2.31 8.04 10.28
CA SER A 52 -2.29 8.62 8.94
C SER A 52 -0.89 8.44 8.37
N LEU A 53 -0.78 7.64 7.31
CA LEU A 53 0.48 7.25 6.67
C LEU A 53 0.44 7.59 5.19
N THR A 54 1.55 8.06 4.68
CA THR A 54 1.83 8.19 3.26
C THR A 54 2.79 7.06 2.87
N LEU A 55 2.38 6.27 1.89
CA LEU A 55 3.18 5.24 1.24
C LEU A 55 3.67 5.82 -0.10
N THR A 56 4.98 5.88 -0.29
CA THR A 56 5.61 6.37 -1.51
C THR A 56 6.41 5.24 -2.15
N PRO A 57 6.14 4.86 -3.42
CA PRO A 57 6.95 3.89 -4.14
C PRO A 57 8.42 4.32 -4.20
N GLU A 58 9.34 3.38 -3.93
CA GLU A 58 10.78 3.60 -4.12
C GLU A 58 11.13 3.82 -5.59
N LEU A 59 10.43 3.09 -6.47
CA LEU A 59 10.49 3.23 -7.92
C LEU A 59 9.07 3.19 -8.48
N GLN A 60 8.83 3.93 -9.57
CA GLN A 60 7.52 3.91 -10.25
C GLN A 60 7.32 2.61 -11.05
N ASN A 61 8.35 2.19 -11.79
CA ASN A 61 8.32 0.97 -12.60
C ASN A 61 8.78 -0.23 -11.76
N GLN A 62 7.83 -0.87 -11.11
CA GLN A 62 8.00 -2.16 -10.42
C GLN A 62 6.95 -3.16 -10.92
N GLU A 63 6.59 -3.06 -12.20
CA GLU A 63 5.68 -4.01 -12.84
C GLU A 63 6.42 -5.29 -13.19
N LEU A 64 5.81 -6.42 -12.85
CA LEU A 64 6.22 -7.74 -13.31
C LEU A 64 5.28 -8.22 -14.43
N VAL A 65 5.84 -8.38 -15.63
CA VAL A 65 5.12 -8.88 -16.80
C VAL A 65 5.46 -10.36 -17.00
N VAL A 66 4.55 -11.25 -16.58
CA VAL A 66 4.80 -12.69 -16.48
C VAL A 66 3.75 -13.53 -17.21
N TYR A 67 3.28 -13.03 -18.36
CA TYR A 67 2.30 -13.74 -19.21
C TYR A 67 2.75 -15.14 -19.65
N GLN A 68 4.07 -15.39 -19.74
CA GLN A 68 4.61 -16.69 -20.13
C GLN A 68 4.63 -17.72 -18.98
N SER A 69 4.41 -17.32 -17.73
CA SER A 69 4.41 -18.23 -16.57
C SER A 69 3.07 -18.22 -15.84
N THR A 70 2.73 -17.13 -15.16
CA THR A 70 1.49 -17.00 -14.35
C THR A 70 0.32 -16.41 -15.13
N GLY A 71 0.55 -15.98 -16.38
CA GLY A 71 -0.51 -15.53 -17.28
C GLY A 71 -1.06 -14.14 -16.97
N ASN A 72 -0.35 -13.32 -16.19
CA ASN A 72 -0.77 -11.98 -15.82
C ASN A 72 0.40 -10.98 -15.79
N ALA A 73 0.07 -9.70 -15.64
CA ALA A 73 0.99 -8.67 -15.19
C ALA A 73 0.45 -8.02 -13.92
N TYR A 74 1.34 -7.72 -12.98
CA TYR A 74 1.01 -7.14 -11.70
C TYR A 74 2.13 -6.21 -11.25
N TRP A 75 1.78 -5.21 -10.46
CA TRP A 75 2.75 -4.29 -9.88
C TRP A 75 3.07 -4.75 -8.48
N GLU A 76 4.34 -5.02 -8.21
CA GLU A 76 4.79 -5.33 -6.87
C GLU A 76 5.96 -4.43 -6.52
N GLY A 77 5.79 -3.56 -5.52
CA GLY A 77 6.82 -2.57 -5.28
C GLY A 77 7.03 -2.23 -3.84
N ALA A 78 8.32 -2.05 -3.53
CA ALA A 78 8.79 -1.49 -2.28
C ALA A 78 8.30 -0.04 -2.14
N VAL A 79 7.88 0.31 -0.92
CA VAL A 79 7.42 1.65 -0.55
C VAL A 79 8.11 2.13 0.73
N THR A 80 8.49 3.40 0.77
CA THR A 80 8.76 4.12 2.02
C THR A 80 7.44 4.55 2.65
N ILE A 81 7.35 4.40 3.97
CA ILE A 81 6.20 4.79 4.79
C ILE A 81 6.61 5.95 5.70
N ARG A 82 5.82 7.02 5.71
CA ARG A 82 5.97 8.13 6.67
C ARG A 82 4.61 8.59 7.15
N GLY A 83 4.52 9.05 8.39
CA GLY A 83 3.28 9.65 8.87
C GLY A 83 3.21 9.73 10.38
N HIS A 84 2.00 9.64 10.92
CA HIS A 84 1.74 9.67 12.35
C HIS A 84 0.86 8.51 12.77
N SER A 85 1.15 7.93 13.94
CA SER A 85 0.32 6.92 14.58
C SER A 85 0.19 7.27 16.07
N ALA A 86 -1.05 7.33 16.57
CA ALA A 86 -1.35 7.73 17.94
C ALA A 86 -0.63 9.03 18.37
N GLY A 87 -0.56 10.02 17.46
CA GLY A 87 0.11 11.31 17.69
C GLY A 87 1.64 11.29 17.61
N THR A 88 2.27 10.13 17.41
CA THR A 88 3.72 9.99 17.27
C THR A 88 4.11 9.89 15.80
N GLN A 89 5.16 10.59 15.38
CA GLN A 89 5.71 10.44 14.03
C GLN A 89 6.30 9.04 13.86
N VAL A 90 5.97 8.39 12.76
CA VAL A 90 6.46 7.06 12.40
C VAL A 90 7.05 7.05 11.00
N GLN A 91 8.03 6.17 10.81
CA GLN A 91 8.65 5.88 9.53
C GLN A 91 8.85 4.37 9.40
N GLY A 92 8.84 3.86 8.18
CA GLY A 92 9.05 2.45 7.92
C GLY A 92 9.17 2.15 6.44
N GLU A 93 9.24 0.86 6.14
CA GLU A 93 9.32 0.31 4.80
C GLU A 93 8.20 -0.71 4.65
N GLY A 94 7.74 -0.92 3.42
CA GLY A 94 6.69 -1.89 3.14
C GLY A 94 6.66 -2.30 1.68
N TYR A 95 5.58 -2.98 1.32
CA TYR A 95 5.36 -3.51 -0.01
C TYR A 95 3.89 -3.38 -0.39
N VAL A 96 3.62 -3.04 -1.65
CA VAL A 96 2.25 -2.99 -2.20
C VAL A 96 2.20 -3.88 -3.43
N GLU A 97 1.20 -4.74 -3.48
CA GLU A 97 0.88 -5.58 -4.63
C GLU A 97 -0.43 -5.08 -5.27
N LEU A 98 -0.43 -4.91 -6.60
CA LEU A 98 -1.58 -4.50 -7.38
C LEU A 98 -1.77 -5.47 -8.54
N THR A 99 -2.93 -6.12 -8.58
CA THR A 99 -3.32 -7.04 -9.64
C THR A 99 -4.57 -6.50 -10.37
N GLY A 100 -4.82 -6.98 -11.60
CA GLY A 100 -6.05 -6.67 -12.34
C GLY A 100 -6.08 -5.34 -13.11
N TYR A 101 -4.93 -4.67 -13.28
CA TYR A 101 -4.82 -3.40 -14.01
C TYR A 101 -4.33 -3.55 -15.46
N ALA A 102 -3.74 -4.70 -15.80
CA ALA A 102 -3.33 -5.03 -17.16
C ALA A 102 -4.39 -5.91 -17.83
N HIS A 103 -4.67 -5.64 -19.11
CA HIS A 103 -5.66 -6.33 -19.94
C HIS A 103 -5.04 -6.83 -21.24
#